data_AF-A0A7C3CZ13-F1
#
_entry.id   AF-A0A7C3CZ13-F1
#
_cell.length_a   1.000
_cell.length_b   1.000
_cell.length_c   1.000
_cell.angle_alpha   90.00
_cell.angle_beta   90.00
_cell.angle_gamma   90.00
#
_symmetry.space_group_name_H-M   'P 1'
#
loop_
_entity.id
_entity.type
_entity.pdbx_description
1 polymer ?
#
loop_
_entity_poly.entity_id
_entity_poly.type
_entity_poly.pdbx_seq_one_letter_code
_entity_poly.pdbx_strand_id
1 'polypeptide(L)'
;MTFGERIHKIFYGVRDDKEMENWFLTLAPIAVAFIFFFIFMMPLHIPDKDLILVVGAGAGLSGLQAYWIYRGWSRADGMTLLQGILGLAVVVAATWAYVTIFRDMIIK
;
A
#
# COMPACT_ATOMS: atom_id res chain seq x y z
N MET A 1 -29.64 4.29 1.60
CA MET A 1 -29.04 2.98 1.29
C MET A 1 -28.75 2.28 2.60
N THR A 2 -29.37 1.14 2.83
CA THR A 2 -29.13 0.33 4.02
C THR A 2 -27.80 -0.42 3.89
N PHE A 3 -27.19 -0.84 5.00
CA PHE A 3 -25.90 -1.54 5.00
C PHE A 3 -25.91 -2.80 4.10
N GLY A 4 -27.02 -3.57 4.12
CA GLY A 4 -27.20 -4.75 3.29
C GLY A 4 -27.22 -4.48 1.79
N GLU A 5 -27.90 -3.41 1.36
CA GLU A 5 -27.91 -2.98 -0.05
C GLU A 5 -26.51 -2.59 -0.52
N ARG A 6 -25.72 -1.97 0.35
CA ARG A 6 -24.36 -1.53 0.04
C ARG A 6 -23.41 -2.72 -0.15
N ILE A 7 -23.53 -3.74 0.70
CA ILE A 7 -22.79 -5.00 0.56
C ILE A 7 -23.19 -5.74 -0.73
N HIS A 8 -24.49 -5.78 -1.06
CA HIS A 8 -24.91 -6.40 -2.33
C HIS A 8 -24.33 -5.66 -3.54
N LYS A 9 -24.36 -4.33 -3.54
CA LYS A 9 -23.76 -3.52 -4.62
C LYS A 9 -22.24 -3.74 -4.73
N ILE A 10 -21.56 -3.98 -3.60
CA ILE A 10 -20.13 -4.27 -3.51
C ILE A 10 -19.73 -5.49 -4.35
N PHE A 11 -20.58 -6.52 -4.41
CA PHE A 11 -20.24 -7.79 -5.07
C PHE A 11 -20.73 -7.90 -6.52
N TYR A 12 -21.65 -7.04 -6.97
CA TYR A 12 -22.31 -7.18 -8.28
C TYR A 12 -22.21 -5.95 -9.20
N GLY A 13 -21.46 -4.91 -8.81
CA GLY A 13 -21.27 -3.70 -9.61
C GLY A 13 -20.33 -3.87 -10.82
N VAL A 14 -20.58 -3.12 -11.90
CA VAL A 14 -19.73 -3.07 -13.11
C VAL A 14 -18.66 -1.98 -12.96
N ARG A 15 -17.45 -2.25 -13.48
CA ARG A 15 -16.27 -1.39 -13.39
C ARG A 15 -16.21 -0.35 -14.53
N ASP A 16 -15.68 0.84 -14.25
CA ASP A 16 -15.34 1.85 -15.24
C ASP A 16 -13.80 1.97 -15.37
N ASP A 17 -13.27 1.72 -16.56
CA ASP A 17 -11.84 1.59 -16.83
C ASP A 17 -11.15 2.93 -17.12
N LYS A 18 -11.85 3.95 -17.63
CA LYS A 18 -11.27 5.27 -17.95
C LYS A 18 -10.77 6.03 -16.72
N GLU A 19 -11.38 5.76 -15.58
CA GLU A 19 -11.02 6.42 -14.33
C GLU A 19 -9.75 5.83 -13.69
N MET A 20 -9.38 4.60 -14.05
CA MET A 20 -8.12 3.98 -13.62
C MET A 20 -6.91 4.72 -14.19
N GLU A 21 -7.02 5.20 -15.43
CA GLU A 21 -5.97 5.97 -16.11
C GLU A 21 -5.72 7.31 -15.40
N ASN A 22 -6.77 8.09 -15.14
CA ASN A 22 -6.67 9.37 -14.41
C ASN A 22 -6.06 9.18 -13.02
N TRP A 23 -6.42 8.10 -12.33
CA TRP A 23 -5.83 7.76 -11.04
C TRP A 23 -4.33 7.47 -11.13
N PHE A 24 -3.91 6.65 -12.10
CA PHE A 24 -2.50 6.30 -12.27
C PHE A 24 -1.65 7.56 -12.50
N LEU A 25 -2.18 8.52 -13.25
CA LEU A 25 -1.56 9.82 -13.46
C LEU A 25 -1.47 10.65 -12.17
N THR A 26 -2.46 10.60 -11.28
CA THR A 26 -2.38 11.28 -9.97
C THR A 26 -1.38 10.64 -9.00
N LEU A 27 -1.10 9.34 -9.14
CA LEU A 27 -0.14 8.66 -8.28
C LEU A 27 1.31 8.82 -8.75
N ALA A 28 1.52 9.19 -10.01
CA ALA A 28 2.86 9.33 -10.58
C ALA A 28 3.76 10.30 -9.76
N PRO A 29 3.31 11.50 -9.33
CA PRO A 29 4.14 12.38 -8.50
C PRO A 29 4.53 11.76 -7.15
N ILE A 30 3.61 11.01 -6.52
CA ILE A 30 3.86 10.33 -5.25
C ILE A 30 4.87 9.20 -5.47
N ALA A 31 4.69 8.40 -6.51
CA ALA A 31 5.61 7.32 -6.86
C ALA A 31 7.01 7.86 -7.16
N VAL A 32 7.11 8.98 -7.89
CA VAL A 32 8.38 9.67 -8.16
C VAL A 32 9.04 10.14 -6.86
N ALA A 33 8.30 10.82 -5.98
CA ALA A 33 8.82 11.25 -4.68
C ALA A 33 9.29 10.06 -3.82
N PHE A 34 8.56 8.95 -3.86
CA PHE A 34 8.90 7.72 -3.16
C PHE A 34 10.19 7.10 -3.70
N ILE A 35 10.38 7.04 -5.02
CA ILE A 35 11.64 6.58 -5.64
C ILE A 35 12.81 7.47 -5.23
N PHE A 36 12.63 8.79 -5.25
CA PHE A 36 13.68 9.72 -4.82
C PHE A 36 14.09 9.49 -3.37
N PHE A 37 13.15 9.20 -2.47
CA PHE A 37 13.47 8.82 -1.09
C PHE A 37 14.48 7.66 -1.04
N PHE A 38 14.28 6.57 -1.79
CA PHE A 38 15.23 5.45 -1.83
C PHE A 38 16.58 5.85 -2.43
N ILE A 39 16.57 6.59 -3.56
CA ILE A 39 17.79 7.05 -4.24
C ILE A 39 18.65 7.89 -3.29
N PHE A 40 18.04 8.83 -2.56
CA PHE A 40 18.77 9.69 -1.62
C PHE A 40 19.19 8.97 -0.34
N MET A 41 18.43 7.97 0.11
CA MET A 41 18.77 7.20 1.29
C MET A 41 19.94 6.22 1.06
N MET A 42 20.05 5.62 -0.13
CA MET A 42 21.08 4.62 -0.44
C MET A 42 22.53 5.05 -0.10
N PRO A 43 23.04 6.22 -0.56
CA PRO A 43 24.43 6.62 -0.33
C PRO A 43 24.72 7.10 1.10
N LEU A 44 23.69 7.33 1.93
CA LEU A 44 23.88 7.84 3.28
C LEU A 44 24.46 6.78 4.22
N HIS A 45 25.43 7.20 5.04
CA HIS A 45 26.00 6.37 6.11
C HIS A 45 25.39 6.81 7.44
N ILE A 46 24.22 6.26 7.74
CA ILE A 46 23.49 6.53 8.98
C ILE A 46 23.25 5.20 9.72
N PRO A 47 23.22 5.21 11.07
CA PRO A 47 22.79 4.07 11.85
C PRO A 47 21.38 3.63 11.45
N ASP A 48 21.13 2.32 11.45
CA ASP A 48 19.80 1.73 11.21
C ASP A 48 19.13 2.16 9.89
N LYS A 49 19.92 2.47 8.86
CA LYS A 49 19.42 2.84 7.52
C LYS A 49 18.44 1.81 6.97
N ASP A 50 18.73 0.54 7.18
CA ASP A 50 17.93 -0.59 6.77
C ASP A 50 16.50 -0.54 7.35
N LEU A 51 16.36 -0.19 8.64
CA LEU A 51 15.06 0.04 9.25
C LEU A 51 14.33 1.21 8.60
N ILE A 52 15.00 2.33 8.35
CA ILE A 52 14.38 3.50 7.74
C ILE A 52 13.86 3.15 6.34
N LEU A 53 14.64 2.38 5.57
CA LEU A 53 14.24 1.92 4.24
C LEU A 53 13.06 0.96 4.30
N VAL A 54 13.06 -0.02 5.21
CA VAL A 54 11.98 -1.02 5.29
C VAL A 54 10.70 -0.45 5.88
N VAL A 55 10.78 0.37 6.93
CA VAL A 55 9.61 1.03 7.50
C VAL A 55 9.08 2.10 6.54
N GLY A 56 9.94 2.85 5.86
CA GLY A 56 9.55 3.78 4.80
C GLY A 56 8.86 3.08 3.64
N ALA A 57 9.41 1.96 3.17
CA ALA A 57 8.79 1.09 2.17
C ALA A 57 7.40 0.62 2.62
N GLY A 58 7.32 0.10 3.85
CA GLY A 58 6.09 -0.39 4.45
C GLY A 58 5.02 0.71 4.58
N ALA A 59 5.41 1.91 5.00
CA ALA A 59 4.50 3.05 5.12
C ALA A 59 3.94 3.49 3.75
N GLY A 60 4.79 3.61 2.73
CA GLY A 60 4.34 3.99 1.39
C GLY A 60 3.42 2.95 0.76
N LEU A 61 3.76 1.66 0.86
CA LEU A 61 2.92 0.59 0.37
C LEU A 61 1.61 0.48 1.16
N SER A 62 1.63 0.66 2.48
CA SER A 62 0.42 0.68 3.30
C SER A 62 -0.50 1.85 2.94
N GLY A 63 0.05 3.02 2.64
CA GLY A 63 -0.72 4.16 2.15
C GLY A 63 -1.42 3.88 0.83
N LEU A 64 -0.73 3.18 -0.09
CA LEU A 64 -1.36 2.68 -1.31
C LEU A 64 -2.51 1.72 -0.98
N GLN A 65 -2.28 0.68 -0.18
CA GLN A 65 -3.33 -0.29 0.15
C GLN A 65 -4.53 0.34 0.87
N ALA A 66 -4.30 1.27 1.80
CA ALA A 66 -5.36 2.02 2.47
C ALA A 66 -6.23 2.81 1.47
N TYR A 67 -5.62 3.38 0.44
CA TYR A 67 -6.37 4.00 -0.66
C TYR A 67 -7.22 2.98 -1.42
N TRP A 68 -6.70 1.80 -1.75
CA TRP A 68 -7.46 0.73 -2.42
C TRP A 68 -8.66 0.28 -1.59
N ILE A 69 -8.49 0.15 -0.27
CA ILE A 69 -9.57 -0.17 0.67
C ILE A 69 -10.63 0.94 0.66
N TYR A 70 -10.23 2.20 0.83
CA TYR A 70 -11.17 3.33 0.83
C TYR A 70 -11.91 3.45 -0.50
N ARG A 71 -11.21 3.27 -1.63
CA ARG A 71 -11.80 3.28 -2.97
C ARG A 71 -12.81 2.16 -3.15
N GLY A 72 -12.43 0.92 -2.84
CA GLY A 72 -13.31 -0.25 -2.93
C GLY A 72 -14.56 -0.06 -2.07
N TRP A 73 -14.41 0.52 -0.89
CA TRP A 73 -15.51 0.87 -0.01
C TRP A 73 -16.42 1.97 -0.58
N SER A 74 -15.84 3.08 -1.05
CA SER A 74 -16.60 4.22 -1.58
C SER A 74 -17.38 3.86 -2.84
N ARG A 75 -16.84 2.96 -3.67
CA ARG A 75 -17.42 2.60 -4.97
C ARG A 75 -18.30 1.37 -4.96
N ALA A 76 -18.36 0.70 -3.83
CA ALA A 76 -18.94 -0.61 -3.76
C ALA A 76 -18.26 -1.57 -4.77
N ASP A 77 -16.94 -1.69 -4.70
CA ASP A 77 -16.15 -2.67 -5.44
C ASP A 77 -15.45 -3.60 -4.45
N GLY A 78 -16.01 -4.80 -4.30
CA GLY A 78 -15.59 -5.79 -3.32
C GLY A 78 -14.25 -6.41 -3.64
N MET A 79 -13.92 -6.57 -4.92
CA MET A 79 -12.65 -7.16 -5.32
C MET A 79 -11.50 -6.21 -5.01
N THR A 80 -11.64 -4.93 -5.38
CA THR A 80 -10.67 -3.88 -5.06
C THR A 80 -10.47 -3.74 -3.55
N LEU A 81 -11.56 -3.82 -2.77
CA LEU A 81 -11.50 -3.77 -1.31
C LEU A 81 -10.74 -4.97 -0.73
N LEU A 82 -11.06 -6.19 -1.15
CA LEU A 82 -10.40 -7.42 -0.69
C LEU A 82 -8.92 -7.42 -1.04
N GLN A 83 -8.57 -7.02 -2.27
CA GLN A 83 -7.17 -6.89 -2.69
C GLN A 83 -6.42 -5.87 -1.83
N GLY A 84 -7.05 -4.73 -1.50
CA GLY A 84 -6.48 -3.73 -0.61
C GLY A 84 -6.20 -4.29 0.80
N ILE A 85 -7.15 -5.02 1.38
CA ILE A 85 -6.99 -5.63 2.71
C ILE A 85 -5.89 -6.68 2.71
N LEU A 86 -5.88 -7.57 1.71
CA LEU A 86 -4.86 -8.61 1.59
C LEU A 86 -3.47 -8.00 1.37
N GLY A 87 -3.36 -7.01 0.49
CA GLY A 87 -2.12 -6.28 0.26
C GLY A 87 -1.60 -5.61 1.53
N LEU A 88 -2.48 -4.98 2.32
CA LEU A 88 -2.10 -4.36 3.59
C LEU A 88 -1.58 -5.40 4.59
N ALA A 89 -2.26 -6.55 4.72
CA ALA A 89 -1.82 -7.64 5.58
C ALA A 89 -0.43 -8.16 5.19
N VAL A 90 -0.17 -8.31 3.90
CA VAL A 90 1.14 -8.73 3.38
C VAL A 90 2.22 -7.70 3.71
N VAL A 91 1.96 -6.41 3.52
CA VAL A 91 2.92 -5.34 3.82
C VAL A 91 3.26 -5.32 5.31
N VAL A 92 2.25 -5.38 6.19
CA VAL A 92 2.45 -5.41 7.64
C VAL A 92 3.24 -6.64 8.06
N ALA A 93 2.90 -7.82 7.55
CA ALA A 93 3.61 -9.06 7.86
C ALA A 93 5.07 -9.02 7.39
N ALA A 94 5.33 -8.52 6.18
CA ALA A 94 6.68 -8.39 5.64
C ALA A 94 7.54 -7.40 6.44
N THR A 95 7.01 -6.22 6.75
CA THR A 95 7.70 -5.22 7.58
C THR A 95 7.97 -5.77 8.98
N TRP A 96 6.99 -6.43 9.59
CA TRP A 96 7.17 -7.04 10.91
C TRP A 96 8.24 -8.13 10.92
N ALA A 97 8.18 -9.05 9.95
CA ALA A 97 9.16 -10.12 9.80
C ALA A 97 10.58 -9.56 9.63
N TYR A 98 10.73 -8.47 8.87
CA TYR A 98 12.03 -7.81 8.74
C TYR A 98 12.55 -7.29 10.07
N VAL A 99 11.74 -6.48 10.76
CA VAL A 99 12.13 -5.78 12.00
C VAL A 99 12.45 -6.77 13.12
N THR A 100 11.74 -7.89 13.20
CA THR A 100 11.82 -8.82 14.34
C THR A 100 12.64 -10.08 14.08
N ILE A 101 12.72 -10.55 12.83
CA ILE A 101 13.36 -11.82 12.50
C ILE A 101 14.65 -11.56 11.74
N PHE A 102 14.57 -10.85 10.61
CA PHE A 102 15.71 -10.72 9.71
C PHE A 102 16.76 -9.75 10.22
N ARG A 103 16.37 -8.66 10.88
CA ARG A 103 17.31 -7.68 11.42
C ARG A 103 18.26 -8.30 12.45
N ASP A 104 17.75 -9.14 13.35
CA ASP A 104 18.55 -9.82 14.37
C ASP A 104 19.49 -10.89 13.79
N MET A 105 19.23 -11.38 12.57
CA MET A 105 20.13 -12.30 11.86
C MET A 105 21.25 -11.57 11.10
N ILE A 106 21.03 -10.31 10.68
CA ILE A 106 22.00 -9.52 9.91
C ILE A 106 23.00 -8.78 10.81
N ILE A 107 22.60 -8.41 12.03
CA ILE A 107 23.41 -7.62 12.97
C ILE A 107 24.30 -8.51 13.88
N LYS A 108 24.13 -9.84 13.85
CA LYS A 108 25.06 -10.79 14.50
C LYS A 108 26.33 -10.99 13.69
#